data_AF-A0A511WYT8-F1
#
_entry.id   AF-A0A511WYT8-F1
#
_cell.length_a   1.000
_cell.length_b   1.000
_cell.length_c   1.000
_cell.angle_alpha   90.00
_cell.angle_beta   90.00
_cell.angle_gamma   90.00
#
_symmetry.space_group_name_H-M   'P 1'
#
loop_
_entity.id
_entity.type
_entity.pdbx_description
1 polymer ?
#
loop_
_entity_poly.entity_id
_entity_poly.type
_entity_poly.pdbx_seq_one_letter_code
_entity_poly.pdbx_strand_id
1 'polypeptide(L)'
;MRTKKEKMTSKEPEHETDYCTIWKRASVKIEEDRFAAIELITVKELNREEIRFAYYKLDKNGNLRLIPRPLDVTYSEFNKLIKEAKEKKIID
;
A
#
# COMPACT_ATOMS: atom_id res chain seq x y z
N MET A 1 -17.02 -23.46 11.30
CA MET A 1 -16.35 -22.46 12.16
C MET A 1 -16.23 -21.16 11.39
N ARG A 2 -16.92 -20.10 11.80
CA ARG A 2 -16.77 -18.76 11.22
C ARG A 2 -15.60 -18.10 11.94
N THR A 3 -14.46 -17.97 11.27
CA THR A 3 -13.35 -17.16 11.76
C THR A 3 -13.86 -15.72 11.90
N LYS A 4 -13.80 -15.21 13.13
CA LYS A 4 -14.16 -13.82 13.45
C LYS A 4 -13.23 -12.93 12.62
N LYS A 5 -13.77 -12.24 11.61
CA LYS A 5 -13.16 -11.01 11.11
C LYS A 5 -13.18 -10.04 12.29
N GLU A 6 -12.08 -9.94 13.02
CA GLU A 6 -11.83 -8.77 13.85
C GLU A 6 -11.90 -7.58 12.90
N LYS A 7 -13.06 -6.91 12.88
CA LYS A 7 -13.15 -5.58 12.29
C LYS A 7 -12.11 -4.76 13.02
N MET A 8 -11.10 -4.30 12.29
CA MET A 8 -10.15 -3.30 12.76
C MET A 8 -10.92 -1.97 12.88
N THR A 9 -11.82 -1.90 13.85
CA THR A 9 -12.64 -0.75 14.19
C THR A 9 -11.79 0.24 14.95
N SER A 10 -11.40 1.36 14.31
CA SER A 10 -11.03 2.68 14.90
C SER A 10 -9.90 3.46 14.19
N LYS A 11 -9.63 3.26 12.89
CA LYS A 11 -8.71 4.15 12.15
C LYS A 11 -9.38 4.77 10.93
N GLU A 12 -9.23 6.09 10.80
CA GLU A 12 -9.49 6.79 9.54
C GLU A 12 -8.57 6.23 8.45
N PRO A 13 -9.06 6.09 7.21
CA PRO A 13 -8.24 5.59 6.12
C PRO A 13 -7.12 6.58 5.80
N GLU A 14 -5.92 6.08 5.49
CA GLU A 14 -4.81 6.93 5.03
C GLU A 14 -5.15 7.63 3.71
N HIS A 15 -5.95 6.98 2.87
CA HIS A 15 -6.46 7.54 1.63
C HIS A 15 -7.71 6.80 1.17
N GLU A 16 -8.61 7.50 0.50
CA GLU A 16 -9.81 6.91 -0.06
C GLU A 16 -9.98 7.34 -1.52
N THR A 17 -10.35 6.36 -2.35
CA THR A 17 -10.63 6.55 -3.77
C THR A 17 -11.97 5.89 -4.10
N ASP A 18 -12.49 6.11 -5.31
CA ASP A 18 -13.72 5.44 -5.75
C ASP A 18 -13.56 3.92 -5.85
N TYR A 19 -12.33 3.44 -6.13
CA TYR A 19 -12.05 2.00 -6.27
C TYR A 19 -11.83 1.29 -4.94
N CYS A 20 -11.00 1.88 -4.07
CA CYS A 20 -10.57 1.25 -2.83
C CYS A 20 -10.33 2.24 -1.69
N THR A 21 -10.39 1.72 -0.48
CA THR A 21 -9.94 2.38 0.74
C THR A 21 -8.54 1.88 1.10
N ILE A 22 -7.60 2.77 1.38
CA ILE A 22 -6.22 2.46 1.78
C ILE A 22 -6.12 2.65 3.29
N TRP A 23 -5.90 1.56 4.01
CA TRP A 23 -5.85 1.58 5.48
C TRP A 23 -4.45 1.82 6.02
N LYS A 24 -3.44 1.30 5.32
CA LYS A 24 -2.03 1.41 5.67
C LYS A 24 -1.19 1.38 4.41
N ARG A 25 -0.12 2.18 4.38
CA ARG A 25 0.88 2.16 3.30
C ARG A 25 2.28 2.16 3.87
N ALA A 26 3.07 1.13 3.54
CA ALA A 26 4.52 1.17 3.64
C ALA A 26 5.08 1.61 2.28
N SER A 27 6.06 2.51 2.27
CA SER A 27 6.64 3.01 1.02
C SER A 27 8.12 3.32 1.17
N VAL A 28 8.90 2.96 0.16
CA VAL A 28 10.32 3.30 0.06
C VAL A 28 10.57 4.09 -1.21
N LYS A 29 11.42 5.13 -1.10
CA LYS A 29 11.89 5.88 -2.26
C LYS A 29 12.93 5.03 -3.00
N ILE A 30 12.70 4.77 -4.29
CA ILE A 30 13.59 3.97 -5.15
C ILE A 30 14.40 4.84 -6.12
N GLU A 31 13.86 5.99 -6.51
CA GLU A 31 14.58 7.04 -7.25
C GLU A 31 14.09 8.42 -6.80
N GLU A 32 14.62 9.51 -7.37
CA GLU A 32 14.30 10.88 -6.96
C GLU A 32 12.80 11.20 -6.93
N ASP A 33 12.05 10.70 -7.92
CA ASP A 33 10.62 10.95 -8.09
C ASP A 33 9.76 9.68 -8.02
N ARG A 34 10.32 8.54 -7.57
CA ARG A 34 9.65 7.22 -7.62
C ARG A 34 9.65 6.50 -6.29
N PHE A 35 8.53 5.83 -6.02
CA PHE A 35 8.28 5.12 -4.78
C PHE A 35 7.69 3.74 -5.04
N ALA A 36 8.22 2.74 -4.32
CA ALA A 36 7.64 1.42 -4.21
C ALA A 36 6.80 1.35 -2.93
N ALA A 37 5.63 0.72 -2.97
CA ALA A 37 4.74 0.64 -1.81
C ALA A 37 4.07 -0.73 -1.65
N ILE A 38 3.80 -1.09 -0.39
CA ILE A 38 2.91 -2.19 0.01
C ILE A 38 1.76 -1.57 0.79
N GLU A 39 0.54 -1.81 0.32
CA GLU A 39 -0.68 -1.22 0.89
C GLU A 39 -1.61 -2.32 1.40
N LEU A 40 -2.21 -2.11 2.58
CA LEU A 40 -3.41 -2.82 2.99
C LEU A 40 -4.62 -2.03 2.49
N ILE A 41 -5.37 -2.61 1.57
CA ILE A 41 -6.54 -1.97 0.97
C ILE A 41 -7.79 -2.78 1.21
N THR A 42 -8.95 -2.13 1.12
CA THR A 42 -10.23 -2.79 0.85
C THR A 42 -10.73 -2.37 -0.52
N VAL A 43 -10.95 -3.34 -1.41
CA VAL A 43 -11.62 -3.12 -2.69
C VAL A 43 -13.11 -2.99 -2.43
N LYS A 44 -13.71 -1.84 -2.77
CA LYS A 44 -15.07 -1.47 -2.35
C LYS A 44 -16.12 -2.39 -2.96
N GLU A 45 -16.04 -2.63 -4.26
CA GLU A 45 -16.98 -3.48 -4.99
C GLU A 45 -16.96 -4.94 -4.51
N LEU A 46 -15.79 -5.44 -4.12
CA LEU A 46 -15.60 -6.83 -3.69
C LEU A 46 -15.73 -7.01 -2.17
N ASN A 47 -15.77 -5.90 -1.41
CA ASN A 47 -15.70 -5.88 0.05
C ASN A 47 -14.60 -6.82 0.61
N ARG A 48 -13.43 -6.78 -0.04
CA ARG A 48 -12.31 -7.70 0.20
C ARG A 48 -11.06 -6.91 0.56
N GLU A 49 -10.36 -7.38 1.58
CA GLU A 49 -9.04 -6.87 1.94
C GLU A 49 -7.98 -7.52 1.07
N GLU A 50 -7.07 -6.70 0.57
CA GLU A 50 -5.98 -7.12 -0.31
C GLU A 50 -4.68 -6.42 0.08
N ILE A 51 -3.57 -7.09 -0.21
CA ILE A 51 -2.25 -6.48 -0.19
C ILE A 51 -1.93 -6.03 -1.62
N ARG A 52 -1.76 -4.72 -1.83
CA ARG A 52 -1.36 -4.18 -3.12
C ARG A 52 0.12 -3.80 -3.12
N PHE A 53 0.83 -4.32 -4.10
CA PHE A 53 2.16 -3.82 -4.48
C PHE A 53 1.98 -2.70 -5.49
N ALA A 54 2.41 -1.49 -5.14
CA ALA A 54 2.14 -0.28 -5.91
C ALA A 54 3.43 0.46 -6.28
N TYR A 55 3.41 1.10 -7.44
CA TYR A 55 4.46 1.97 -7.92
C TYR A 55 3.90 3.38 -8.07
N TYR A 56 4.55 4.36 -7.43
CA TYR A 56 4.15 5.76 -7.48
C TYR A 56 5.23 6.62 -8.12
N LYS A 57 4.79 7.67 -8.82
CA LYS A 57 5.64 8.75 -9.31
C LYS A 57 5.16 10.09 -8.75
N LEU A 58 6.07 10.96 -8.32
CA LEU A 58 5.74 12.35 -8.00
C LEU A 58 5.43 13.12 -9.27
N ASP A 59 4.31 13.85 -9.27
CA ASP A 59 4.06 14.87 -10.29
C ASP A 59 4.81 16.17 -9.99
N LYS A 60 4.82 17.09 -10.95
CA LYS A 60 5.47 18.42 -10.83
C LYS A 60 4.96 19.27 -9.65
N ASN A 61 3.80 18.91 -9.09
CA ASN A 61 3.19 19.58 -7.94
C ASN A 61 3.46 18.83 -6.62
N GLY A 62 4.27 17.76 -6.65
CA GLY A 62 4.61 16.96 -5.48
C GLY A 62 3.58 15.91 -5.08
N ASN A 63 2.57 15.63 -5.91
CA ASN A 63 1.56 14.62 -5.58
C ASN A 63 2.01 13.23 -6.06
N LEU A 64 1.76 12.20 -5.25
CA LEU A 64 1.99 10.81 -5.64
C LEU A 64 0.91 10.35 -6.64
N ARG A 65 1.35 9.86 -7.80
CA ARG A 65 0.51 9.28 -8.84
C ARG A 65 0.80 7.79 -8.97
N LEU A 66 -0.23 6.97 -8.77
CA LEU A 66 -0.16 5.53 -8.98
C LEU A 66 0.09 5.27 -10.48
N ILE A 67 1.09 4.45 -10.81
CA ILE A 67 1.35 4.01 -12.17
C ILE A 67 0.86 2.57 -12.31
N PRO A 68 -0.03 2.27 -13.29
CA PRO A 68 -0.59 0.93 -13.47
C PRO A 68 0.43 0.00 -14.15
N ARG A 69 1.43 -0.43 -13.39
CA ARG A 69 2.48 -1.36 -13.83
C ARG A 69 2.84 -2.34 -12.72
N PRO A 70 3.48 -3.48 -13.05
CA PRO A 70 4.12 -4.32 -12.06
C PRO A 70 5.13 -3.53 -11.22
N LEU A 71 5.24 -3.89 -9.95
CA LEU A 71 6.25 -3.35 -9.06
C LEU A 71 7.55 -4.16 -9.23
N ASP A 72 8.50 -3.56 -9.94
CA ASP A 72 9.85 -4.09 -10.10
C ASP A 72 10.79 -3.37 -9.13
N VAL A 73 11.51 -4.12 -8.29
CA VAL A 73 12.44 -3.58 -7.30
C VAL A 73 13.70 -4.44 -7.23
N THR A 74 14.82 -3.81 -6.87
CA THR A 74 16.07 -4.53 -6.57
C THR A 74 15.95 -5.32 -5.26
N TYR A 75 16.88 -6.26 -5.04
CA TYR A 75 16.95 -7.03 -3.80
C TYR A 75 17.01 -6.14 -2.54
N SER A 76 17.81 -5.07 -2.57
CA SER A 76 17.93 -4.16 -1.42
C SER A 76 16.62 -3.40 -1.15
N GLU A 77 15.98 -2.90 -2.21
CA GLU A 77 14.71 -2.18 -2.10
C GLU A 77 13.58 -3.08 -1.62
N PHE A 78 13.51 -4.32 -2.11
CA PHE A 78 12.56 -5.31 -1.64
C PHE A 78 12.70 -5.54 -0.12
N ASN A 79 13.91 -5.78 0.37
CA ASN A 79 14.13 -5.99 1.81
C ASN A 79 13.75 -4.76 2.65
N LYS A 80 14.06 -3.55 2.18
CA LYS A 80 13.64 -2.30 2.84
C LYS A 80 12.12 -2.19 2.88
N LEU A 81 11.44 -2.49 1.76
CA LEU A 81 10.00 -2.40 1.66
C LEU A 81 9.28 -3.43 2.54
N ILE A 82 9.78 -4.66 2.60
CA ILE A 82 9.24 -5.70 3.49
C ILE A 82 9.45 -5.32 4.97
N LYS A 83 10.61 -4.77 5.31
CA LYS A 83 10.88 -4.27 6.67
C LYS A 83 9.88 -3.18 7.07
N GLU A 84 9.70 -2.16 6.23
CA GLU A 84 8.72 -1.09 6.42
C GLU A 84 7.28 -1.64 6.56
N ALA A 85 6.92 -2.61 5.73
CA ALA A 85 5.58 -3.23 5.77
C ALA A 85 5.34 -4.00 7.07
N LYS A 86 6.35 -4.69 7.62
CA LYS A 86 6.29 -5.31 8.95
C LYS A 86 6.16 -4.28 10.06
N GLU A 87 6.95 -3.21 10.02
CA GLU A 87 6.89 -2.12 11.01
C GLU A 87 5.51 -1.44 11.03
N LYS A 88 4.90 -1.27 9.86
CA LYS A 88 3.51 -0.76 9.74
C LYS A 88 2.43 -1.81 10.03
N LYS A 89 2.79 -3.06 10.33
CA LYS A 89 1.87 -4.17 10.59
C LYS A 89 0.89 -4.37 9.42
N ILE A 90 1.42 -4.35 8.21
CA ILE A 90 0.71 -4.69 6.96
C ILE A 90 0.87 -6.19 6.67
N ILE A 91 2.05 -6.72 6.99
CA ILE A 91 2.43 -8.14 6.91
C ILE A 91 3.16 -8.52 8.20
N ASP A 92 3.11 -9.80 8.58
CA ASP A 92 3.79 -10.34 9.77
C ASP A 92 5.29 -10.61 9.53
#